data_AF-A0A9Q9MTV4-F1
#
_entry.id   AF-A0A9Q9MTV4-F1
#
_cell.length_a   1.000
_cell.length_b   1.000
_cell.length_c   1.000
_cell.angle_alpha   90.00
_cell.angle_beta   90.00
_cell.angle_gamma   90.00
#
_symmetry.space_group_name_H-M   'P 1'
#
loop_
_entity.id
_entity.type
_entity.pdbx_description
1 polymer ?
#
loop_
_entity_poly.entity_id
_entity_poly.type
_entity_poly.pdbx_seq_one_letter_code
_entity_poly.pdbx_strand_id
1 'polypeptide(L)' 'MACERLAVRMHAFLLMDNQVHLLVSADKAGGVSSAMRLNGQSYVQAFNARHRRSGTLWQGRFTSCLVQTER' A
#
# COMPACT_ATOMS: atom_id res chain seq x y z
N MET A 1 3.79 -5.12 10.02
CA MET A 1 3.02 -4.24 10.92
C MET A 1 1.67 -3.76 10.37
N ALA A 2 1.56 -2.91 9.33
CA ALA A 2 0.24 -2.39 8.89
C ALA A 2 -0.70 -3.48 8.34
N CYS A 3 -0.17 -4.43 7.55
CA CYS A 3 -0.92 -5.55 6.99
C CYS A 3 -1.42 -6.52 8.08
N GLU A 4 -0.56 -6.89 9.03
CA GLU A 4 -0.92 -7.76 10.16
C GLU A 4 -1.96 -7.12 11.07
N ARG A 5 -1.83 -5.82 11.37
CA ARG A 5 -2.80 -5.08 12.21
C ARG A 5 -4.19 -4.96 11.58
N LEU A 6 -4.31 -5.15 10.27
CA LEU A 6 -5.56 -4.97 9.53
C LEU A 6 -6.08 -6.25 8.88
N ALA A 7 -5.51 -7.41 9.22
CA ALA A 7 -5.85 -8.69 8.60
C ALA A 7 -5.80 -8.64 7.05
N VAL A 8 -4.75 -7.98 6.54
CA VAL A 8 -4.42 -7.94 5.10
C VAL A 8 -3.24 -8.88 4.88
N ARG A 9 -3.38 -9.83 3.97
CA ARG A 9 -2.32 -10.74 3.56
C ARG A 9 -1.70 -10.24 2.25
N MET A 10 -0.37 -10.18 2.21
CA MET A 10 0.38 -9.86 1.00
C MET A 10 0.77 -11.15 0.28
N HIS A 11 0.47 -11.22 -1.02
CA HIS A 11 0.82 -12.37 -1.87
C HIS A 11 2.04 -12.08 -2.73
N ALA A 12 2.10 -10.87 -3.31
CA ALA A 12 3.20 -10.42 -4.14
C ALA A 12 3.31 -8.90 -4.12
N PHE A 13 4.49 -8.39 -4.44
CA PHE A 13 4.73 -6.97 -4.67
C PHE A 13 5.73 -6.77 -5.82
N LEU A 14 5.55 -5.68 -6.54
CA LEU A 14 6.47 -5.21 -7.58
C LEU A 14 6.78 -3.74 -7.31
N LEU A 15 8.07 -3.42 -7.22
CA LEU A 15 8.55 -2.06 -7.07
C LEU A 15 9.19 -1.64 -8.40
N MET A 16 8.63 -0.61 -9.01
CA MET A 16 9.23 0.08 -10.15
C MET A 16 9.79 1.42 -9.69
N ASP A 17 10.44 2.12 -10.61
CA ASP A 17 10.98 3.47 -10.43
C ASP A 17 9.89 4.51 -10.11
N ASN A 18 8.68 4.34 -10.67
CA ASN A 18 7.59 5.29 -10.57
C ASN A 18 6.31 4.76 -9.89
N GLN A 19 6.18 3.45 -9.69
CA GLN A 19 4.94 2.84 -9.21
C GLN A 19 5.19 1.56 -8.40
N VAL A 20 4.23 1.21 -7.54
CA VAL A 20 4.23 -0.02 -6.76
C VAL A 20 2.96 -0.78 -7.06
N HIS A 21 3.09 -2.07 -7.39
CA HIS A 21 1.96 -2.98 -7.58
C HIS A 21 1.94 -3.98 -6.45
N LEU A 22 0.77 -4.20 -5.86
CA LEU A 22 0.59 -5.07 -4.70
C LEU A 22 -0.54 -6.06 -4.99
N LEU A 23 -0.26 -7.35 -4.80
CA LEU A 23 -1.28 -8.38 -4.78
C LEU A 23 -1.57 -8.73 -3.33
N VAL A 24 -2.79 -8.44 -2.88
CA VAL A 24 -3.19 -8.59 -1.48
C VAL A 24 -4.60 -9.17 -1.37
N SER A 25 -4.86 -9.88 -0.27
CA SER A 25 -6.21 -10.24 0.17
C SER A 25 -6.49 -9.62 1.54
N ALA A 26 -7.75 -9.34 1.84
CA ALA A 26 -8.17 -8.81 3.13
C ALA A 26 -9.44 -9.51 3.59
N ASP A 27 -9.47 -9.90 4.87
CA ASP A 27 -10.62 -10.61 5.44
C ASP A 27 -11.80 -9.67 5.75
N LYS A 28 -11.54 -8.36 5.82
CA LYS A 28 -12.53 -7.33 6.14
C LYS A 28 -12.65 -6.31 5.00
N ALA A 29 -13.89 -5.92 4.72
CA ALA A 29 -14.18 -4.80 3.84
C ALA A 29 -13.41 -3.55 4.31
N GLY A 30 -12.76 -2.85 3.37
CA GLY A 30 -11.95 -1.66 3.68
C GLY A 30 -10.58 -1.94 4.32
N GLY A 31 -10.22 -3.21 4.56
CA GLY A 31 -8.90 -3.59 5.09
C GLY A 31 -7.76 -3.14 4.18
N VAL A 32 -7.88 -3.38 2.87
CA VAL A 32 -6.89 -2.94 1.86
C VAL A 32 -6.73 -1.42 1.87
N SER A 33 -7.83 -0.66 1.80
CA SER A 33 -7.78 0.81 1.78
C SER A 33 -7.13 1.38 3.04
N SER A 34 -7.44 0.80 4.20
CA SER A 34 -6.84 1.20 5.49
C SER A 34 -5.34 0.88 5.54
N ALA A 35 -4.95 -0.30 5.04
CA ALA A 35 -3.56 -0.73 4.99
C ALA A 35 -2.75 0.16 4.05
N MET A 36 -3.30 0.49 2.89
CA MET A 36 -2.64 1.39 1.94
C MET A 36 -2.45 2.79 2.50
N ARG A 37 -3.47 3.34 3.18
CA ARG A 37 -3.35 4.65 3.81
C ARG A 37 -2.26 4.68 4.88
N LEU A 38 -2.25 3.71 5.80
CA LEU A 38 -1.25 3.65 6.87
C LEU A 38 0.15 3.43 6.30
N ASN A 39 0.30 2.47 5.39
CA ASN A 39 1.60 2.18 4.76
C ASN A 39 2.13 3.39 3.99
N GLY A 40 1.30 4.01 3.16
CA GLY A 40 1.66 5.19 2.39
C GLY A 40 2.09 6.35 3.29
N GLN A 41 1.32 6.65 4.35
CA GLN A 41 1.65 7.72 5.28
C GLN A 41 2.96 7.46 6.04
N SER A 42 3.12 6.29 6.63
CA SER A 42 4.32 5.94 7.38
C SER A 42 5.57 5.95 6.49
N TYR A 43 5.45 5.48 5.25
CA TYR A 43 6.56 5.51 4.30
C TYR A 43 6.95 6.93 3.88
N VAL A 44 5.97 7.79 3.53
CA VAL A 44 6.26 9.19 3.19
C VAL A 44 6.93 9.92 4.35
N GLN A 45 6.45 9.71 5.58
CA GLN A 45 7.04 10.32 6.77
C GLN A 45 8.50 9.88 6.96
N ALA A 46 8.77 8.58 6.89
CA ALA A 46 10.12 8.04 7.01
C ALA A 46 11.05 8.53 5.88
N PHE A 47 10.56 8.55 4.63
CA PHE A 47 11.31 9.03 3.48
C PHE A 47 11.66 10.51 3.62
N ASN A 48 10.67 11.34 3.93
CA ASN A 48 10.86 12.78 4.11
C ASN A 48 11.85 13.10 5.25
N ALA A 49 11.74 12.40 6.38
CA ALA A 49 12.67 12.53 7.50
C ALA A 49 14.11 12.13 7.09
N ARG A 50 14.26 11.01 6.38
CA ARG A 50 15.57 10.52 5.91
C ARG A 50 16.24 11.45 4.91
N HIS A 51 15.45 12.01 3.99
CA HIS A 51 15.98 12.82 2.88
C HIS A 51 15.90 14.33 3.13
N ARG A 52 15.48 14.76 4.33
CA ARG A 52 15.20 16.17 4.67
C ARG A 52 14.31 16.87 3.63
N ARG A 53 13.30 16.15 3.16
CA ARG A 53 12.28 16.63 2.22
C ARG A 53 10.96 16.87 2.94
N SER A 54 10.06 17.61 2.32
CA SER A 54 8.68 17.79 2.75
C SER A 54 7.74 17.62 1.55
N GLY A 55 6.46 17.39 1.83
CA GLY A 55 5.43 17.20 0.79
C GLY A 55 5.07 15.74 0.51
N THR A 56 4.27 15.55 -0.54
CA THR A 56 3.74 14.23 -0.93
C THR A 56 4.75 13.46 -1.77
N LEU A 57 4.90 12.16 -1.50
CA LEU A 57 5.69 11.27 -2.34
C LEU A 57 4.85 10.56 -3.41
N TRP A 58 3.65 10.13 -3.03
CA TRP A 58 2.71 9.47 -3.92
C TRP A 58 1.94 10.48 -4.76
N GLN A 59 1.77 10.18 -6.05
CA GLN A 59 0.95 10.96 -6.95
C GLN A 59 -0.49 10.44 -6.91
N GLY A 60 -1.34 11.05 -6.09
CA GLY A 60 -2.78 10.76 -6.06
C GLY A 60 -3.18 9.55 -5.21
N ARG A 61 -4.34 8.95 -5.57
CA ARG A 61 -4.93 7.80 -4.87
C ARG A 61 -4.43 6.49 -5.46
N PHE A 62 -4.43 5.42 -4.66
CA PHE A 62 -4.16 4.08 -5.20
C PHE A 62 -5.33 3.63 -6.08
N THR A 63 -5.02 2.83 -7.10
CA THR A 63 -6.00 2.14 -7.93
C THR A 63 -6.01 0.65 -7.55
N SER A 64 -7.19 0.03 -7.55
CA SER A 64 -7.34 -1.40 -7.26
C SER A 64 -8.24 -2.08 -8.28
N CYS A 65 -7.88 -3.30 -8.66
CA CYS A 65 -8.71 -4.18 -9.48
C CYS A 65 -8.90 -5.51 -8.71
N LEU A 66 -10.12 -6.06 -8.74
CA LEU A 66 -10.38 -7.37 -8.16
C LEU A 66 -9.75 -8.43 -9.07
N VAL A 67 -8.84 -9.23 -8.52
CA VAL A 67 -8.31 -10.40 -9.21
C VAL A 67 -9.19 -11.59 -8.86
N GLN A 68 -10.04 -12.00 -9.80
CA GLN A 68 -10.76 -13.26 -9.68
C GLN A 68 -9.80 -14.41 -9.98
N THR A 69 -9.77 -15.40 -9.09
CA THR A 69 -9.15 -16.69 -9.43
C THR A 69 -10.19 -17.45 -10.22
N GLU A 70 -10.06 -17.47 -11.55
CA GLU A 70 -10.89 -18.36 -12.39
C GLU A 70 -10.63 -19.80 -11.98
N ARG A 71 -11.71 -20.57 -11.86
CA ARG A 71 -11.68 -22.03 -11.80
C ARG A 71 -12.55 -22.55 -12.92
#